data_AF-A0A2S2NP31-F1
#
_entry.id   AF-A0A2S2NP31-F1
#
_cell.length_a   1.000
_cell.length_b   1.000
_cell.length_c   1.000
_cell.angle_alpha   90.00
_cell.angle_beta   90.00
_cell.angle_gamma   90.00
#
_symmetry.space_group_name_H-M   'P 1'
#
loop_
_entity.id
_entity.type
_entity.pdbx_description
1 polymer ?
#
loop_
_entity_poly.entity_id
_entity_poly.type
_entity_poly.pdbx_seq_one_letter_code
_entity_poly.pdbx_strand_id
1 'polypeptide(L)'
;MSDEDIIITSAAFVFTSLVSRLKKNKTIHKRRWWQRTIFDSRRRYNGNDLLNDLRLEHPGFKNFIRMSTTDFESLLEVIGPQLGKDITHMRETISPNVRLAVTLRFLATGDSYTSLMYLFKISKQLISNIVPEVCEAIVEALKLYVQVNIKL
;
A
#
# COMPACT_ATOMS: atom_id res chain seq x y z
N MET A 1 -47.66 37.46 9.47
CA MET A 1 -46.28 37.00 9.69
C MET A 1 -45.40 38.10 9.15
N SER A 2 -44.68 38.80 10.01
CA SER A 2 -43.90 39.97 9.60
C SER A 2 -42.65 39.54 8.84
N ASP A 3 -42.13 40.37 7.95
CA ASP A 3 -40.88 40.08 7.22
C ASP A 3 -39.69 39.84 8.17
N GLU A 4 -39.74 40.48 9.35
CA GLU A 4 -38.77 40.31 10.42
C GLU A 4 -38.81 38.87 10.99
N ASP A 5 -40.00 38.29 11.15
CA ASP A 5 -40.16 36.89 11.59
C ASP A 5 -39.52 35.90 10.60
N ILE A 6 -39.61 36.19 9.29
CA ILE A 6 -39.04 35.35 8.23
C ILE A 6 -37.52 35.40 8.26
N ILE A 7 -36.94 36.60 8.44
CA ILE A 7 -35.49 36.79 8.54
C ILE A 7 -34.95 36.08 9.79
N ILE A 8 -35.60 36.24 10.94
CA ILE A 8 -35.19 35.58 12.19
C ILE A 8 -35.25 34.06 12.06
N THR A 9 -36.32 33.54 11.47
CA THR A 9 -36.50 32.08 11.28
C THR A 9 -35.43 31.51 10.33
N SER A 10 -35.13 32.21 9.24
CA SER A 10 -34.10 31.77 8.29
C SER A 10 -32.69 31.82 8.90
N ALA A 11 -32.36 32.85 9.67
CA ALA A 11 -31.09 32.96 10.37
C ALA A 11 -30.92 31.84 11.42
N ALA A 12 -31.98 31.55 12.20
CA ALA A 12 -31.98 30.46 13.17
C ALA A 12 -31.79 29.09 12.50
N PHE A 13 -32.42 28.86 11.35
CA PHE A 13 -32.26 27.62 10.58
C PHE A 13 -30.84 27.46 10.03
N VAL A 14 -30.27 28.53 9.46
CA VAL A 14 -28.88 28.51 8.98
C VAL A 14 -27.92 28.22 10.12
N PHE A 15 -28.06 28.94 11.24
CA PHE A 15 -27.20 28.77 12.42
C PHE A 15 -27.27 27.34 12.99
N THR A 16 -28.48 26.80 13.18
CA THR A 16 -28.67 25.43 13.68
C THR A 16 -28.11 24.37 12.74
N SER A 17 -28.25 24.55 11.42
CA SER A 17 -27.69 23.65 10.42
C SER A 17 -26.14 23.66 10.43
N LEU A 18 -25.54 24.82 10.65
CA LEU A 18 -24.08 25.01 10.66
C LEU A 18 -23.47 24.42 11.93
N VAL A 19 -24.08 24.67 13.10
CA VAL A 19 -23.71 24.04 14.37
C VAL A 19 -23.82 22.52 14.29
N SER A 20 -24.88 21.99 13.65
CA SER A 20 -25.07 20.54 13.48
C SER A 20 -24.01 19.90 12.57
N ARG A 21 -23.51 20.62 11.56
CA ARG A 21 -22.40 20.17 10.70
C ARG A 21 -21.06 20.16 11.44
N LEU A 22 -20.82 21.16 12.30
CA LEU A 22 -19.61 21.25 13.13
C LEU A 22 -19.61 20.20 14.26
N LYS A 23 -20.78 19.86 14.81
CA LYS A 23 -20.96 18.82 15.85
C LYS A 23 -20.97 17.38 15.34
N LYS A 24 -20.68 17.12 14.06
CA LYS A 24 -20.44 15.74 13.56
C LYS A 24 -19.14 15.18 14.15
N ASN A 25 -19.15 14.90 15.44
CA ASN A 25 -18.18 14.04 16.08
C ASN A 25 -18.40 12.65 15.50
N LYS A 26 -17.55 12.24 14.56
CA LYS A 26 -17.45 10.83 14.17
C LYS A 26 -17.14 10.06 15.45
N THR A 27 -18.10 9.29 15.94
CA THR A 27 -17.87 8.37 17.05
C THR A 27 -16.80 7.38 16.62
N ILE A 28 -15.58 7.58 17.11
CA ILE A 28 -14.45 6.68 16.84
C ILE A 28 -14.81 5.36 17.52
N HIS A 29 -15.25 4.39 16.73
CA HIS A 29 -15.47 3.04 17.22
C HIS A 29 -14.12 2.49 17.67
N LYS A 30 -13.99 2.21 18.97
CA LYS A 30 -12.79 1.54 19.49
C LYS A 30 -12.69 0.19 18.81
N ARG A 31 -11.60 -0.02 18.06
CA ARG A 31 -11.34 -1.32 17.44
C ARG A 31 -11.21 -2.37 18.54
N ARG A 32 -11.86 -3.52 18.37
CA ARG A 32 -11.72 -4.67 19.30
C ARG A 32 -10.25 -5.09 19.47
N TRP A 33 -9.46 -4.94 18.41
CA TRP A 33 -8.04 -5.25 18.38
C TRP A 33 -7.28 -4.16 17.61
N TRP A 34 -6.13 -3.72 18.13
CA TRP A 34 -5.23 -2.79 17.44
C TRP A 34 -4.71 -3.38 16.11
N GLN A 35 -4.34 -4.66 16.13
CA GLN A 35 -3.84 -5.40 14.98
C GLN A 35 -4.30 -6.88 15.03
N ARG A 36 -4.48 -7.51 13.86
CA ARG A 36 -4.76 -8.95 13.76
C ARG A 36 -3.48 -9.74 14.06
N THR A 37 -3.61 -10.87 14.77
CA THR A 37 -2.49 -11.74 15.18
C THR A 37 -1.62 -12.25 14.02
N ILE A 38 -2.20 -12.48 12.84
CA ILE A 38 -1.43 -12.88 11.65
C ILE A 38 -0.35 -11.85 11.27
N PHE A 39 -0.61 -10.56 11.52
CA PHE A 39 0.33 -9.48 11.23
C PHE A 39 1.34 -9.24 12.35
N ASP A 40 1.09 -9.77 13.55
CA ASP A 40 2.04 -9.75 14.66
C ASP A 40 3.24 -10.65 14.36
N SER A 41 2.97 -11.83 13.80
CA SER A 41 4.00 -12.75 13.31
C SER A 41 4.60 -12.40 11.93
N ARG A 42 4.56 -11.13 11.52
CA ARG A 42 5.00 -10.71 10.17
C ARG A 42 6.45 -11.12 9.87
N ARG A 43 7.35 -11.02 10.85
CA ARG A 43 8.79 -11.31 10.68
C ARG A 43 9.12 -12.80 10.52
N ARG A 44 8.13 -13.69 10.59
CA ARG A 44 8.35 -15.13 10.58
C ARG A 44 7.51 -15.79 9.48
N TYR A 45 8.13 -16.60 8.62
CA TYR A 45 7.46 -17.38 7.57
C TYR A 45 6.52 -16.52 6.72
N ASN A 46 7.03 -15.40 6.21
CA ASN A 46 6.33 -14.57 5.23
C ASN A 46 6.87 -14.83 3.81
N GLY A 47 6.22 -14.26 2.80
CA GLY A 47 6.59 -14.42 1.40
C GLY A 47 8.01 -13.95 1.05
N ASN A 48 8.62 -13.05 1.83
CA ASN A 48 10.02 -12.67 1.68
C ASN A 48 10.98 -13.72 2.23
N ASP A 49 10.62 -14.40 3.33
CA ASP A 49 11.40 -15.55 3.83
C ASP A 49 11.40 -16.66 2.79
N LEU A 50 10.21 -17.00 2.26
CA LEU A 50 10.08 -17.93 1.14
C LEU A 50 10.90 -17.49 -0.08
N LEU A 51 10.86 -16.20 -0.44
CA LEU A 51 11.63 -15.68 -1.56
C LEU A 51 13.14 -15.84 -1.33
N ASN A 52 13.62 -15.67 -0.10
CA ASN A 52 15.02 -15.87 0.26
C ASN A 52 15.41 -17.36 0.16
N ASP A 53 14.55 -18.27 0.61
CA ASP A 53 14.79 -19.71 0.46
C ASP A 53 14.91 -20.08 -1.03
N LEU A 54 14.02 -19.53 -1.86
CA LEU A 54 14.03 -19.72 -3.31
C LEU A 54 15.24 -19.10 -4.03
N ARG A 55 16.05 -18.25 -3.38
CA ARG A 55 17.32 -17.78 -3.97
C ARG A 55 18.32 -18.93 -4.11
N LEU A 56 18.25 -19.93 -3.22
CA LEU A 56 19.14 -21.09 -3.23
C LEU A 56 18.67 -22.17 -4.22
N GLU A 57 17.40 -22.15 -4.61
CA GLU A 57 16.80 -23.11 -5.54
C GLU A 57 16.58 -22.49 -6.92
N HIS A 58 17.40 -22.85 -7.90
CA HIS A 58 17.17 -22.45 -9.30
C HIS A 58 16.14 -23.39 -9.97
N PRO A 59 15.14 -22.87 -10.73
CA PRO A 59 14.83 -21.47 -11.05
C PRO A 59 13.74 -20.85 -10.16
N GLY A 60 13.60 -21.28 -8.91
CA GLY A 60 12.55 -20.92 -7.96
C GLY A 60 12.31 -19.42 -7.80
N PHE A 61 13.38 -18.65 -7.52
CA PHE A 61 13.28 -17.18 -7.39
C PHE A 61 12.66 -16.53 -8.64
N LYS A 62 13.19 -16.87 -9.82
CA LYS A 62 12.70 -16.35 -11.10
C LYS A 62 11.27 -16.79 -11.39
N ASN A 63 10.89 -18.01 -11.04
CA ASN A 63 9.51 -18.48 -11.21
C ASN A 63 8.54 -17.76 -10.29
N PHE A 64 8.98 -17.40 -9.09
CA PHE A 64 8.13 -16.79 -8.08
C PHE A 64 7.76 -15.33 -8.42
N ILE A 65 8.72 -14.52 -8.87
CA ILE A 65 8.50 -13.09 -9.20
C ILE A 65 8.70 -12.71 -10.67
N ARG A 66 9.01 -13.68 -11.55
CA ARG A 66 9.28 -13.48 -13.00
C ARG A 66 10.49 -12.58 -13.31
N MET A 67 11.42 -12.44 -12.36
CA MET A 67 12.63 -11.63 -12.47
C MET A 67 13.82 -12.39 -11.91
N SER A 68 15.01 -12.24 -12.50
CA SER A 68 16.22 -12.86 -11.96
C SER A 68 16.63 -12.20 -10.64
N THR A 69 17.43 -12.88 -9.82
CA THR A 69 17.92 -12.32 -8.55
C THR A 69 18.79 -11.10 -8.77
N THR A 70 19.63 -11.10 -9.81
CA THR A 70 20.49 -9.98 -10.18
C THR A 70 19.67 -8.76 -10.61
N ASP A 71 18.68 -8.95 -11.48
CA ASP A 71 17.84 -7.83 -11.94
C ASP A 71 17.01 -7.25 -10.79
N PHE A 72 16.56 -8.12 -9.87
CA PHE A 72 15.83 -7.70 -8.68
C PHE A 72 16.68 -6.81 -7.78
N GLU A 73 17.94 -7.19 -7.53
CA GLU A 73 18.87 -6.41 -6.71
C GLU A 73 19.25 -5.09 -7.37
N SER A 74 19.56 -5.10 -8.68
CA SER A 74 19.83 -3.88 -9.44
C SER A 74 18.63 -2.93 -9.46
N LEU A 75 17.42 -3.45 -9.65
CA LEU A 75 16.22 -2.62 -9.62
C LEU A 75 15.98 -2.03 -8.23
N LEU A 76 16.17 -2.84 -7.18
CA LEU A 76 16.00 -2.42 -5.80
C LEU A 76 16.99 -1.32 -5.40
N GLU A 77 18.22 -1.35 -5.91
CA GLU A 77 19.21 -0.28 -5.68
C GLU A 77 18.74 1.06 -6.23
N VAL A 78 18.11 1.06 -7.42
CA VAL A 78 17.62 2.28 -8.07
C VAL A 78 16.36 2.83 -7.40
N ILE A 79 15.37 1.99 -7.11
CA ILE A 79 14.07 2.45 -6.57
C ILE A 79 14.03 2.51 -5.04
N GLY A 80 14.96 1.81 -4.37
CA GLY A 80 15.01 1.68 -2.92
C GLY A 80 14.93 3.01 -2.15
N PRO A 81 15.67 4.06 -2.56
CA PRO A 81 15.60 5.38 -1.93
C PRO A 81 14.20 6.01 -1.98
N GLN A 82 13.43 5.80 -3.05
CA GLN A 82 12.08 6.35 -3.21
C GLN A 82 11.03 5.58 -2.39
N LEU A 83 11.27 4.29 -2.17
CA LEU A 83 10.36 3.41 -1.43
C LEU A 83 10.61 3.41 0.09
N GLY A 84 11.73 3.99 0.52
CA GLY A 84 12.09 4.18 1.91
C GLY A 84 11.03 5.03 2.61
N LYS A 85 10.41 4.47 3.64
CA LYS A 85 9.49 5.19 4.53
C LYS A 85 10.09 5.23 5.93
N ASP A 86 9.87 6.33 6.63
CA ASP A 86 10.36 6.51 8.00
C ASP A 86 9.85 5.40 8.93
N ILE A 87 10.69 5.01 9.88
CA ILE A 87 10.32 4.05 10.91
C ILE A 87 9.37 4.76 11.88
N THR A 88 8.11 4.30 11.96
CA THR A 88 7.17 4.84 12.95
C THR A 88 7.24 4.05 14.25
N HIS A 89 7.15 4.74 15.40
CA HIS A 89 7.19 4.10 16.73
C HIS A 89 6.07 3.08 16.97
N MET A 90 4.93 3.20 16.27
CA MET A 90 3.78 2.31 16.47
C MET A 90 3.76 1.07 15.57
N ARG A 91 4.42 1.11 14.41
CA ARG A 91 4.45 -0.01 13.47
C ARG A 91 5.72 0.01 12.62
N GLU A 92 6.36 -1.14 12.53
CA GLU A 92 7.49 -1.33 11.60
C GLU A 92 7.02 -1.15 10.15
N THR A 93 7.75 -0.26 9.48
CA THR A 93 7.58 0.04 8.06
C THR A 93 8.00 -1.18 7.23
N ILE A 94 7.29 -1.43 6.13
CA ILE A 94 7.64 -2.52 5.22
C ILE A 94 8.86 -2.09 4.42
N SER A 95 9.93 -2.88 4.47
CA SER A 95 11.19 -2.54 3.80
C SER A 95 11.02 -2.50 2.28
N PRO A 96 11.79 -1.66 1.56
CA PRO A 96 11.74 -1.56 0.10
C PRO A 96 11.81 -2.91 -0.63
N ASN A 97 12.66 -3.83 -0.14
CA ASN A 97 12.79 -5.20 -0.66
C ASN A 97 11.43 -5.94 -0.66
N VAL A 98 10.76 -5.98 0.49
CA VAL A 98 9.46 -6.66 0.61
C VAL A 98 8.39 -5.98 -0.24
N ARG A 99 8.42 -4.64 -0.32
CA ARG A 99 7.49 -3.87 -1.16
C ARG A 99 7.65 -4.24 -2.63
N LEU A 100 8.87 -4.29 -3.13
CA LEU A 100 9.19 -4.71 -4.49
C LEU A 100 8.77 -6.16 -4.73
N ALA A 101 9.11 -7.08 -3.82
CA ALA A 101 8.76 -8.50 -3.94
C ALA A 101 7.25 -8.75 -4.03
N VAL A 102 6.45 -8.07 -3.19
CA VAL A 102 4.98 -8.16 -3.23
C VAL A 102 4.44 -7.67 -4.56
N THR A 103 4.94 -6.53 -5.05
CA THR A 103 4.48 -5.95 -6.31
C THR A 103 4.86 -6.81 -7.50
N LEU A 104 6.09 -7.31 -7.59
CA LEU A 104 6.49 -8.21 -8.68
C LEU A 104 5.72 -9.52 -8.63
N ARG A 105 5.46 -10.09 -7.45
CA ARG A 105 4.60 -11.28 -7.32
C ARG A 105 3.19 -11.02 -7.82
N PHE A 106 2.62 -9.86 -7.49
CA PHE A 106 1.32 -9.43 -8.01
C PHE A 106 1.33 -9.33 -9.54
N LEU A 107 2.30 -8.62 -10.12
CA LEU A 107 2.42 -8.45 -11.58
C LEU A 107 2.67 -9.77 -12.32
N ALA A 108 3.43 -10.68 -11.70
CA ALA A 108 3.77 -11.98 -12.26
C ALA A 108 2.59 -12.96 -12.37
N THR A 109 1.58 -12.83 -11.48
CA THR A 109 0.54 -13.84 -11.29
C THR A 109 -0.89 -13.31 -11.40
N GLY A 110 -1.11 -12.01 -11.21
CA GLY A 110 -2.43 -11.41 -11.07
C GLY A 110 -3.16 -11.83 -9.79
N ASP A 111 -2.45 -12.31 -8.77
CA ASP A 111 -3.06 -12.80 -7.53
C ASP A 111 -3.83 -11.70 -6.79
N SER A 112 -4.86 -12.09 -6.04
CA SER A 112 -5.65 -11.14 -5.26
C SER A 112 -4.83 -10.56 -4.09
N TYR A 113 -5.12 -9.30 -3.72
CA TYR A 113 -4.52 -8.70 -2.51
C TYR A 113 -4.85 -9.46 -1.23
N THR A 114 -5.94 -10.25 -1.22
CA THR A 114 -6.29 -11.12 -0.10
C THR A 114 -5.31 -12.29 0.02
N SER A 115 -4.98 -12.95 -1.09
CA SER A 115 -3.99 -14.03 -1.10
C SER A 115 -2.60 -13.52 -0.74
N LEU A 116 -2.17 -12.41 -1.35
CA LEU A 116 -0.90 -11.75 -1.03
C LEU A 116 -0.82 -11.31 0.43
N MET A 117 -1.95 -10.91 1.04
CA MET A 117 -2.01 -10.58 2.47
C MET A 117 -1.63 -11.78 3.34
N TYR A 118 -2.09 -12.98 3.00
CA TYR A 118 -1.75 -14.19 3.74
C TYR A 118 -0.30 -14.58 3.50
N LEU A 119 0.15 -14.53 2.24
CA LEU A 119 1.52 -14.89 1.85
C LEU A 119 2.56 -13.99 2.51
N PHE A 120 2.42 -12.66 2.38
CA PHE A 120 3.41 -11.70 2.89
C PHE A 120 3.09 -11.15 4.28
N LYS A 121 1.96 -11.52 4.88
CA LYS A 121 1.50 -11.00 6.19
C LYS A 121 1.42 -9.47 6.22
N ILE A 122 0.93 -8.89 5.12
CA ILE A 122 0.70 -7.45 4.95
C ILE A 122 -0.80 -7.22 4.71
N SER A 123 -1.43 -6.29 5.42
CA SER A 123 -2.86 -6.01 5.22
C SER A 123 -3.18 -5.63 3.77
N LYS A 124 -4.27 -6.16 3.22
CA LYS A 124 -4.72 -5.86 1.84
C LYS A 124 -4.79 -4.36 1.52
N GLN A 125 -5.19 -3.53 2.48
CA GLN A 125 -5.26 -2.07 2.33
C GLN A 125 -3.87 -1.42 2.17
N LEU A 126 -2.84 -2.04 2.75
CA LEU A 126 -1.48 -1.57 2.61
C LEU A 126 -0.88 -2.07 1.30
N ILE A 127 -1.18 -3.32 0.89
CA ILE A 127 -0.80 -3.84 -0.43
C ILE A 127 -1.39 -2.97 -1.54
N SER A 128 -2.67 -2.57 -1.44
CA SER A 128 -3.30 -1.70 -2.45
C SER A 128 -2.64 -0.34 -2.60
N ASN A 129 -1.90 0.13 -1.59
CA ASN A 129 -1.12 1.36 -1.67
C ASN A 129 0.31 1.10 -2.14
N ILE A 130 0.90 -0.04 -1.74
CA ILE A 130 2.26 -0.43 -2.12
C ILE A 130 2.38 -0.68 -3.62
N VAL A 131 1.45 -1.45 -4.20
CA VAL A 131 1.50 -1.84 -5.61
C VAL A 131 1.61 -0.62 -6.54
N PRO A 132 0.71 0.38 -6.50
CA PRO A 132 0.83 1.56 -7.36
C PRO A 132 2.08 2.38 -7.06
N GLU A 133 2.44 2.60 -5.78
CA GLU A 133 3.65 3.36 -5.40
C GLU A 133 4.93 2.73 -5.97
N VAL A 134 5.03 1.39 -5.93
CA VAL A 134 6.17 0.67 -6.52
C VAL A 134 6.12 0.70 -8.05
N CYS A 135 4.95 0.57 -8.67
CA CYS A 135 4.82 0.68 -10.12
C CYS A 135 5.25 2.07 -10.62
N GLU A 136 4.85 3.14 -9.94
CA GLU A 136 5.28 4.51 -10.25
C GLU A 136 6.79 4.66 -10.13
N ALA A 137 7.39 4.15 -9.05
CA ALA A 137 8.85 4.19 -8.87
C ALA A 137 9.59 3.41 -9.97
N ILE A 138 9.07 2.24 -10.39
CA ILE A 138 9.64 1.45 -11.50
C ILE A 138 9.54 2.23 -12.81
N VAL A 139 8.39 2.82 -13.11
CA VAL A 139 8.19 3.59 -14.35
C VAL A 139 9.15 4.78 -14.40
N GLU A 140 9.29 5.53 -13.30
CA GLU A 140 10.19 6.69 -13.27
C GLU A 140 11.66 6.27 -13.37
N ALA A 141 12.07 5.22 -12.65
CA ALA A 141 13.43 4.70 -12.69
C ALA A 141 13.83 4.14 -14.07
N LEU A 142 12.90 3.48 -14.76
CA LEU A 142 13.16 2.83 -16.04
C LEU A 142 12.77 3.67 -17.25
N LYS A 143 12.28 4.89 -17.05
CA LYS A 143 11.77 5.79 -18.10
C LYS A 143 12.72 5.96 -19.29
N LEU A 144 14.02 6.03 -19.02
CA LEU A 144 15.06 6.19 -20.05
C LEU A 144 15.33 4.90 -20.85
N TYR A 145 14.95 3.74 -20.32
CA TYR A 145 15.17 2.43 -20.94
C TYR A 145 13.95 1.93 -21.71
N VAL A 146 12.76 2.51 -21.47
CA VAL A 146 11.53 2.14 -22.20
C VAL A 146 11.54 2.81 -23.57
N GLN A 147 12.05 2.11 -24.57
CA GLN A 147 11.89 2.49 -25.97
C GLN A 147 10.54 1.98 -26.49
N VAL A 148 9.55 2.87 -26.61
CA VAL A 148 8.30 2.53 -27.29
C VAL A 148 8.57 2.60 -28.78
N ASN A 149 8.75 1.43 -29.42
CA ASN A 149 8.83 1.32 -30.87
C ASN A 149 7.42 1.53 -31.45
N ILE A 150 6.98 2.79 -31.54
CA ILE A 150 5.74 3.15 -32.21
C ILE A 150 6.02 3.07 -33.71
N LYS A 151 5.64 1.94 -34.33
CA LYS A 151 5.46 1.90 -35.79
C LYS A 151 4.14 2.61 -36.09
N LEU A 152 4.23 3.79 -36.70
CA LEU A 152 3.11 4.48 -37.36
C LEU A 152 2.72 3.71 -38.62
#